data_AF-X1KHD1-F1
#
_entry.id   AF-X1KHD1-F1
#
_cell.length_a   1.000
_cell.length_b   1.000
_cell.length_c   1.000
_cell.angle_alpha   90.00
_cell.angle_beta   90.00
_cell.angle_gamma   90.00
#
_symmetry.space_group_name_H-M   'P 1'
#
loop_
_entity.id
_entity.type
_entity.pdbx_description
1 polymer ?
#
loop_
_entity_poly.entity_id
_entity_poly.type
_entity_poly.pdbx_seq_one_letter_code
_entity_poly.pdbx_strand_id
1 'polypeptide(L)'
;GLVALAYFGSGYFDDPEKMMPQLAMSIFPAWFAGILISGVLAASMSTADSQLLVTTSSVSEDIYHASLRPDASQKHLVLVARLVAFVIGILAIAMSQLPRSIFDKVLFAWGGLGAAFGPALVLTLWWPKTTRNGVLAGMLTGFFTVIIWDNIPWGGHLYSLVPGFVAALLAVVVVSLVDRRGGTATVRSRQE
;
A
#
# COMPACT_ATOMS: atom_id res chain seq x y z
N GLY A 1 -18.26 11.97 -12.48
CA GLY A 1 -17.51 11.63 -13.71
C GLY A 1 -18.33 11.96 -14.95
N LEU A 2 -19.12 11.01 -15.46
CA LEU A 2 -19.89 11.17 -16.71
C LEU A 2 -20.83 12.39 -16.71
N VAL A 3 -21.53 12.65 -15.60
CA VAL A 3 -22.41 13.82 -15.47
C VAL A 3 -21.63 15.14 -15.53
N ALA A 4 -20.43 15.20 -14.94
CA ALA A 4 -19.57 16.37 -15.02
C ALA A 4 -19.06 16.59 -16.46
N LEU A 5 -18.68 15.51 -17.16
CA LEU A 5 -18.27 15.59 -18.56
C LEU A 5 -19.41 16.04 -19.48
N ALA A 6 -20.64 15.57 -19.23
CA ALA A 6 -21.82 16.01 -19.96
C ALA A 6 -22.17 17.48 -19.69
N TYR A 7 -21.95 17.96 -18.45
CA TYR A 7 -22.28 19.32 -18.05
C TYR A 7 -21.22 20.36 -18.49
N PHE A 8 -19.94 20.06 -18.28
CA PHE A 8 -18.83 20.99 -18.55
C PHE A 8 -18.13 20.76 -19.90
N GLY A 9 -18.35 19.60 -20.54
CA GLY A 9 -17.68 19.20 -21.77
C GLY A 9 -16.35 18.47 -21.53
N SER A 10 -15.92 17.68 -22.53
CA SER A 10 -14.62 17.01 -22.54
C SER A 10 -13.50 18.03 -22.79
N GLY A 11 -12.75 18.40 -21.74
CA GLY A 11 -11.62 19.34 -21.82
C GLY A 11 -11.67 20.51 -20.83
N TYR A 12 -12.74 20.63 -20.03
CA TYR A 12 -12.85 21.70 -19.03
C TYR A 12 -11.93 21.51 -17.81
N PHE A 13 -11.57 20.26 -17.49
CA PHE A 13 -10.77 19.94 -16.30
C PHE A 13 -9.41 19.37 -16.71
N ASP A 14 -8.33 20.04 -16.28
CA ASP A 14 -6.97 19.49 -16.36
C ASP A 14 -6.75 18.35 -15.36
N ASP A 15 -7.45 18.42 -14.23
CA ASP A 15 -7.37 17.45 -13.14
C ASP A 15 -8.75 16.78 -12.94
N PRO A 16 -8.89 15.49 -13.31
CA PRO A 16 -10.12 14.73 -13.15
C PRO A 16 -10.66 14.69 -11.71
N GLU A 17 -9.79 14.84 -10.71
CA GLU A 17 -10.16 14.70 -9.30
C GLU A 17 -10.96 15.91 -8.81
N LYS A 18 -10.85 17.05 -9.51
CA LYS A 18 -11.61 18.28 -9.23
C LYS A 18 -13.02 18.26 -9.82
N MET A 19 -13.34 17.31 -10.70
CA MET A 19 -14.64 17.25 -11.38
C MET A 19 -15.82 17.15 -10.40
N MET A 20 -15.72 16.29 -9.39
CA MET A 20 -16.83 16.02 -8.48
C MET A 20 -17.12 17.21 -7.54
N PRO A 21 -16.13 17.81 -6.85
CA PRO A 21 -16.36 19.01 -6.04
C PRO A 21 -16.88 20.19 -6.86
N GLN A 22 -16.36 20.42 -8.07
CA GLN A 22 -16.82 21.52 -8.91
C GLN A 22 -18.25 21.30 -9.43
N LEU A 23 -18.59 20.08 -9.83
CA LEU A 23 -19.97 19.74 -10.22
C LEU A 23 -20.95 20.02 -9.07
N ALA A 24 -20.60 19.66 -7.83
CA ALA A 24 -21.44 19.93 -6.67
C ALA A 24 -21.65 21.43 -6.45
N MET A 25 -20.60 22.24 -6.60
CA MET A 25 -20.68 23.70 -6.48
C MET A 25 -21.51 24.36 -7.59
N SER A 26 -21.56 23.77 -8.78
CA SER A 26 -22.33 24.32 -9.92
C SER A 26 -23.81 23.95 -9.90
N ILE A 27 -24.16 22.77 -9.39
CA ILE A 27 -25.55 22.28 -9.39
C ILE A 27 -26.30 22.68 -8.11
N PHE A 28 -25.61 22.76 -6.97
CA PHE A 28 -26.25 23.01 -5.68
C PHE A 28 -26.00 24.42 -5.15
N PRO A 29 -26.89 24.94 -4.27
CA PRO A 29 -26.59 26.10 -3.47
C PRO A 29 -25.31 25.90 -2.65
N ALA A 30 -24.52 26.96 -2.50
CA ALA A 30 -23.19 26.90 -1.87
C ALA A 30 -23.19 26.24 -0.48
N TRP A 31 -24.21 26.50 0.35
CA TRP A 31 -24.31 25.91 1.69
C TRP A 31 -24.50 24.38 1.64
N PHE A 32 -25.25 23.86 0.67
CA PHE A 32 -25.51 22.44 0.53
C PHE A 32 -24.31 21.72 -0.11
N ALA A 33 -23.71 22.32 -1.15
CA ALA A 33 -22.47 21.84 -1.73
C ALA A 33 -21.35 21.73 -0.68
N GLY A 34 -21.25 22.73 0.21
CA GLY A 34 -20.32 22.72 1.35
C GLY A 34 -20.52 21.52 2.29
N ILE A 35 -21.78 21.17 2.61
CA ILE A 35 -22.10 19.98 3.42
C ILE A 35 -21.65 18.70 2.71
N LEU A 36 -21.94 18.57 1.41
CA LEU A 36 -21.57 17.38 0.63
C LEU A 36 -20.05 17.19 0.56
N ILE A 37 -19.31 18.25 0.25
CA ILE A 37 -17.83 18.21 0.18
C ILE A 37 -17.25 17.87 1.55
N SER A 38 -17.78 18.48 2.62
CA SER A 38 -17.37 18.18 4.00
C SER A 38 -17.63 16.73 4.37
N GLY A 39 -18.73 16.14 3.90
CA GLY A 39 -19.03 14.72 4.10
C GLY A 39 -18.00 13.79 3.45
N VAL A 40 -17.56 14.10 2.23
CA VAL A 40 -16.51 13.33 1.54
C VAL A 40 -15.16 13.48 2.26
N LEU A 41 -14.82 14.68 2.71
CA LEU A 41 -13.61 14.92 3.51
C LEU A 41 -13.67 14.13 4.82
N ALA A 42 -14.81 14.15 5.52
CA ALA A 42 -14.99 13.41 6.77
C ALA A 42 -14.87 11.88 6.57
N ALA A 43 -15.45 11.34 5.50
CA ALA A 43 -15.30 9.92 5.16
C ALA A 43 -13.86 9.54 4.79
N SER A 44 -13.12 10.45 4.16
CA SER A 44 -11.70 10.25 3.84
C SER A 44 -10.84 10.27 5.10
N MET A 45 -11.13 11.18 6.04
CA MET A 45 -10.45 11.27 7.33
C MET A 45 -10.69 10.01 8.19
N SER A 46 -11.92 9.49 8.27
CA SER A 46 -12.19 8.27 9.06
C SER A 46 -11.46 7.03 8.52
N THR A 47 -11.30 6.97 7.20
CA THR A 47 -10.50 5.92 6.54
C THR A 47 -9.02 6.11 6.86
N ALA A 48 -8.50 7.33 6.73
CA ALA A 48 -7.10 7.64 7.04
C ALA A 48 -6.75 7.33 8.51
N ASP A 49 -7.61 7.70 9.45
CA ASP A 49 -7.44 7.43 10.89
C ASP A 49 -7.37 5.93 11.16
N SER A 50 -8.27 5.15 10.54
CA SER A 50 -8.28 3.69 10.69
C SER A 50 -7.01 3.05 10.13
N GLN A 51 -6.54 3.48 8.95
CA GLN A 51 -5.31 2.96 8.36
C GLN A 51 -4.06 3.34 9.16
N LEU A 52 -4.02 4.56 9.69
CA LEU A 52 -2.94 5.01 10.56
C LEU A 52 -2.92 4.24 11.88
N LEU A 53 -4.08 4.00 12.48
CA LEU A 53 -4.20 3.20 13.70
C LEU A 53 -3.76 1.75 13.47
N VAL A 54 -4.21 1.11 12.38
CA VAL A 54 -3.79 -0.26 12.03
C VAL A 54 -2.28 -0.32 11.82
N THR A 55 -1.71 0.61 11.05
CA THR A 55 -0.27 0.62 10.75
C THR A 55 0.56 0.86 12.02
N THR A 56 0.16 1.81 12.86
CA THR A 56 0.89 2.12 14.10
C THR A 56 0.81 0.98 15.10
N SER A 57 -0.34 0.31 15.21
CA SER A 57 -0.52 -0.89 16.04
C SER A 57 0.36 -2.04 15.56
N SER A 58 0.38 -2.33 14.26
CA SER A 58 1.25 -3.38 13.71
C SER A 58 2.73 -3.07 13.94
N VAL A 59 3.16 -1.81 13.81
CA VAL A 59 4.56 -1.45 14.11
C VAL A 59 4.85 -1.56 15.61
N SER A 60 3.96 -1.13 16.49
CA SER A 60 4.21 -1.19 17.94
C SER A 60 4.14 -2.60 18.51
N GLU A 61 3.18 -3.43 18.08
CA GLU A 61 2.98 -4.78 18.61
C GLU A 61 3.79 -5.82 17.81
N ASP A 62 3.65 -5.86 16.48
CA ASP A 62 4.26 -6.93 15.68
C ASP A 62 5.77 -6.74 15.50
N ILE A 63 6.23 -5.49 15.37
CA ILE A 63 7.64 -5.19 15.17
C ILE A 63 8.31 -4.88 16.51
N TYR A 64 7.85 -3.85 17.22
CA TYR A 64 8.56 -3.37 18.40
C TYR A 64 8.42 -4.32 19.60
N HIS A 65 7.20 -4.69 19.99
CA HIS A 65 6.97 -5.58 21.12
C HIS A 65 7.44 -7.01 20.81
N ALA A 66 6.95 -7.63 19.73
CA ALA A 66 7.26 -9.03 19.45
C ALA A 66 8.72 -9.30 19.03
N SER A 67 9.42 -8.35 18.40
CA SER A 67 10.78 -8.59 17.87
C SER A 67 11.89 -7.80 18.57
N LEU A 68 11.66 -6.55 19.00
CA LEU A 68 12.72 -5.70 19.56
C LEU A 68 12.74 -5.67 21.10
N ARG A 69 11.59 -5.54 21.75
CA ARG A 69 11.48 -5.39 23.20
C ARG A 69 10.20 -6.05 23.76
N PRO A 70 10.23 -7.39 23.98
CA PRO A 70 9.09 -8.17 24.46
C PRO A 70 8.61 -7.78 25.86
N ASP A 71 9.46 -7.16 26.69
CA ASP A 71 9.10 -6.75 28.05
C ASP A 71 8.59 -5.30 28.13
N ALA A 72 8.22 -4.69 27.00
CA ALA A 72 7.76 -3.30 26.98
C ALA A 72 6.39 -3.16 27.65
N SER A 73 6.27 -2.23 28.60
CA SER A 73 4.98 -1.94 29.23
C SER A 73 3.96 -1.34 28.24
N GLN A 74 2.67 -1.57 28.48
CA GLN A 74 1.58 -1.00 27.68
C GLN A 74 1.65 0.53 27.52
N LYS A 75 2.04 1.26 28.57
CA LYS A 75 2.23 2.72 28.49
C LYS A 75 3.34 3.11 27.51
N HIS A 76 4.41 2.32 27.45
CA HIS A 76 5.52 2.52 26.52
C HIS A 76 5.09 2.20 25.09
N LEU A 77 4.33 1.12 24.87
CA LEU A 77 3.81 0.75 23.55
C LEU A 77 2.90 1.83 22.97
N VAL A 78 2.01 2.42 23.77
CA VAL A 78 1.18 3.57 23.34
C VAL A 78 2.04 4.77 22.94
N LEU A 79 3.14 5.04 23.65
CA LEU A 79 4.07 6.11 23.30
C LEU A 79 4.77 5.82 21.97
N VAL A 80 5.22 4.59 21.76
CA VAL A 80 5.80 4.14 20.48
C VAL A 80 4.79 4.29 19.36
N ALA A 81 3.56 3.81 19.53
CA ALA A 81 2.50 3.95 18.53
C ALA A 81 2.23 5.42 18.15
N ARG A 82 2.22 6.35 19.12
CA ARG A 82 2.08 7.79 18.85
C ARG A 82 3.27 8.37 18.08
N LEU A 83 4.49 7.95 18.40
CA LEU A 83 5.69 8.38 17.66
C LEU A 83 5.66 7.85 16.22
N VAL A 84 5.26 6.59 16.02
CA VAL A 84 5.09 6.01 14.69
C VAL A 84 4.00 6.76 13.92
N ALA A 85 2.88 7.10 14.56
CA ALA A 85 1.80 7.89 13.96
C ALA A 85 2.32 9.23 13.43
N PHE A 86 3.12 9.92 14.26
CA PHE A 86 3.72 11.19 13.92
C PHE A 86 4.68 11.09 12.73
N VAL A 87 5.57 10.08 12.73
CA VAL A 87 6.51 9.84 11.63
C VAL A 87 5.78 9.51 10.33
N ILE A 88 4.78 8.61 10.38
CA ILE A 88 3.97 8.27 9.20
C ILE A 88 3.21 9.49 8.69
N GLY A 89 2.67 10.34 9.58
CA GLY A 89 2.00 11.57 9.21
C GLY A 89 2.92 12.55 8.44
N ILE A 90 4.16 12.72 8.91
CA ILE A 90 5.17 13.53 8.19
C ILE A 90 5.46 12.95 6.81
N LEU A 91 5.65 11.63 6.72
CA LEU A 91 5.90 10.95 5.44
C LEU A 91 4.71 11.09 4.49
N ALA A 92 3.48 10.98 4.98
CA ALA A 92 2.27 11.16 4.20
C ALA A 92 2.15 12.59 3.65
N ILE A 93 2.46 13.61 4.45
CA ILE A 93 2.49 15.01 4.00
C ILE A 93 3.56 15.20 2.92
N ALA A 94 4.77 14.65 3.12
CA ALA A 94 5.84 14.72 2.13
C ALA A 94 5.44 14.03 0.81
N MET A 95 4.81 12.85 0.88
CA MET A 95 4.34 12.12 -0.30
C MET A 95 3.16 12.81 -1.00
N SER A 96 2.34 13.55 -0.26
CA SER A 96 1.22 14.31 -0.82
C SER A 96 1.68 15.38 -1.83
N GLN A 97 2.86 15.96 -1.63
CA GLN A 97 3.43 17.03 -2.48
C GLN A 97 3.93 16.53 -3.85
N LEU A 98 4.02 15.22 -4.09
CA LEU A 98 4.41 14.72 -5.41
C LEU A 98 3.33 15.06 -6.46
N PRO A 99 3.74 15.54 -7.66
CA PRO A 99 2.83 15.94 -8.74
C PRO A 99 2.27 14.72 -9.48
N ARG A 100 1.45 13.93 -8.77
CA ARG A 100 0.73 12.77 -9.27
C ARG A 100 -0.70 12.82 -8.77
N SER A 101 -1.63 12.28 -9.56
CA SER A 101 -3.02 12.15 -9.16
C SER A 101 -3.13 11.26 -7.91
N ILE A 102 -4.17 11.46 -7.09
CA ILE A 102 -4.51 10.56 -5.99
C ILE A 102 -4.68 9.14 -6.52
N PHE A 103 -5.31 8.97 -7.69
CA PHE A 103 -5.48 7.67 -8.32
C PHE A 103 -4.14 6.97 -8.60
N ASP A 104 -3.15 7.68 -9.16
CA ASP A 104 -1.83 7.11 -9.44
C ASP A 104 -1.08 6.74 -8.16
N LYS A 105 -1.18 7.59 -7.11
CA LYS A 105 -0.59 7.30 -5.79
C LYS A 105 -1.19 6.03 -5.18
N VAL A 106 -2.50 5.86 -5.31
CA VAL A 106 -3.22 4.66 -4.83
C VAL A 106 -2.80 3.43 -5.64
N LEU A 107 -2.77 3.51 -6.97
CA LEU A 107 -2.30 2.42 -7.83
C LEU A 107 -0.86 2.02 -7.49
N PHE A 108 0.04 2.97 -7.25
CA PHE A 108 1.40 2.67 -6.84
C PHE A 108 1.45 1.89 -5.52
N ALA A 109 0.71 2.32 -4.50
CA ALA A 109 0.65 1.65 -3.19
C ALA A 109 0.08 0.23 -3.31
N TRP A 110 -1.00 0.05 -4.06
CA TRP A 110 -1.59 -1.26 -4.33
C TRP A 110 -0.69 -2.16 -5.17
N GLY A 111 0.08 -1.58 -6.10
CA GLY A 111 1.09 -2.28 -6.89
C GLY A 111 2.17 -2.87 -6.00
N GLY A 112 2.70 -2.08 -5.06
CA GLY A 112 3.71 -2.52 -4.09
C GLY A 112 3.19 -3.65 -3.19
N LEU A 113 1.99 -3.48 -2.64
CA LEU A 113 1.33 -4.48 -1.80
C LEU A 113 1.09 -5.79 -2.57
N GLY A 114 0.52 -5.69 -3.77
CA GLY A 114 0.20 -6.84 -4.61
C GLY A 114 1.45 -7.59 -5.08
N ALA A 115 2.53 -6.87 -5.41
CA ALA A 115 3.80 -7.47 -5.83
C ALA A 115 4.52 -8.17 -4.67
N ALA A 116 4.48 -7.60 -3.46
CA ALA A 116 5.12 -8.20 -2.30
C ALA A 116 4.37 -9.42 -1.78
N PHE A 117 3.05 -9.31 -1.56
CA PHE A 117 2.26 -10.35 -0.91
C PHE A 117 1.64 -11.36 -1.89
N GLY A 118 1.25 -10.94 -3.09
CA GLY A 118 0.52 -11.79 -4.04
C GLY A 118 1.25 -13.09 -4.38
N PRO A 119 2.49 -13.02 -4.91
CA PRO A 119 3.26 -14.21 -5.26
C PRO A 119 3.58 -15.09 -4.05
N ALA A 120 3.93 -14.46 -2.93
CA ALA A 120 4.22 -15.13 -1.68
C ALA A 120 3.02 -15.94 -1.17
N LEU A 121 1.83 -15.34 -1.17
CA LEU A 121 0.60 -15.98 -0.70
C LEU A 121 0.16 -17.13 -1.62
N VAL A 122 0.19 -16.91 -2.95
CA VAL A 122 -0.15 -17.93 -3.94
C VAL A 122 0.77 -19.14 -3.82
N LEU A 123 2.09 -18.92 -3.77
CA LEU A 123 3.06 -20.02 -3.67
C LEU A 123 3.04 -20.71 -2.31
N THR A 124 2.79 -19.99 -1.22
CA THR A 124 2.69 -20.62 0.11
C THR A 124 1.48 -21.57 0.20
N LEU A 125 0.36 -21.21 -0.44
CA LEU A 125 -0.87 -22.02 -0.42
C LEU A 125 -0.81 -23.21 -1.40
N TRP A 126 -0.30 -23.00 -2.61
CA TRP A 126 -0.39 -23.99 -3.70
C TRP A 126 0.89 -24.75 -3.97
N TRP A 127 2.05 -24.23 -3.56
CA TRP A 127 3.34 -24.86 -3.83
C TRP A 127 3.98 -25.40 -2.53
N PRO A 128 4.04 -26.72 -2.34
CA PRO A 128 4.55 -27.31 -1.10
C PRO A 128 6.06 -27.09 -0.92
N LYS A 129 6.74 -26.56 -1.95
CA LYS A 129 8.18 -26.32 -1.91
C LYS A 129 8.59 -24.96 -1.33
N THR A 130 7.62 -24.16 -0.93
CA THR A 130 7.85 -22.82 -0.40
C THR A 130 8.54 -22.86 0.97
N THR A 131 9.59 -22.04 1.11
CA THR A 131 10.43 -21.88 2.31
C THR A 131 10.25 -20.49 2.91
N ARG A 132 10.47 -20.33 4.23
CA ARG A 132 10.39 -19.01 4.89
C ARG A 132 11.31 -17.97 4.25
N ASN A 133 12.55 -18.34 3.93
CA ASN A 133 13.53 -17.41 3.32
C ASN A 133 13.12 -17.02 1.90
N GLY A 134 12.61 -17.98 1.10
CA GLY A 134 12.04 -17.69 -0.21
C GLY A 134 10.86 -16.73 -0.18
N VAL A 135 9.94 -16.89 0.79
CA VAL A 135 8.82 -15.94 0.97
C VAL A 135 9.33 -14.54 1.29
N LEU A 136 10.25 -14.41 2.26
CA LEU A 136 10.81 -13.11 2.63
C LEU A 136 11.58 -12.46 1.47
N ALA A 137 12.37 -13.23 0.74
CA ALA A 137 13.08 -12.76 -0.45
C ALA A 137 12.10 -12.26 -1.52
N GLY A 138 11.05 -13.03 -1.79
CA GLY A 138 9.99 -12.63 -2.73
C GLY A 138 9.28 -11.33 -2.33
N MET A 139 8.89 -11.21 -1.06
CA MET A 139 8.24 -10.00 -0.54
C MET A 139 9.12 -8.76 -0.73
N LEU A 140 10.41 -8.85 -0.36
CA LEU A 140 11.36 -7.75 -0.52
C LEU A 140 11.62 -7.44 -2.00
N THR A 141 11.87 -8.46 -2.82
CA THR A 141 12.12 -8.28 -4.27
C THR A 141 10.91 -7.63 -4.94
N GLY A 142 9.68 -8.07 -4.66
CA GLY A 142 8.47 -7.47 -5.23
C GLY A 142 8.32 -6.01 -4.84
N PHE A 143 8.45 -5.70 -3.56
CA PHE A 143 8.37 -4.33 -3.03
C PHE A 143 9.40 -3.40 -3.68
N PHE A 144 10.67 -3.77 -3.69
CA PHE A 144 11.72 -2.95 -4.28
C PHE A 144 11.62 -2.87 -5.80
N THR A 145 11.17 -3.93 -6.47
CA THR A 145 10.96 -3.89 -7.93
C THR A 145 9.90 -2.85 -8.28
N VAL A 146 8.80 -2.74 -7.54
CA VAL A 146 7.78 -1.71 -7.78
C VAL A 146 8.34 -0.30 -7.62
N ILE A 147 9.12 -0.06 -6.56
CA ILE A 147 9.75 1.25 -6.33
C ILE A 147 10.72 1.58 -7.46
N ILE A 148 11.59 0.65 -7.83
CA ILE A 148 12.61 0.86 -8.87
C ILE A 148 11.94 1.06 -10.23
N TRP A 149 10.95 0.22 -10.56
CA TRP A 149 10.24 0.26 -11.85
C TRP A 149 9.61 1.63 -12.10
N ASP A 150 8.96 2.18 -11.08
CA ASP A 150 8.27 3.47 -11.15
C ASP A 150 9.22 4.68 -11.29
N ASN A 151 10.52 4.50 -11.03
CA ASN A 151 11.56 5.52 -11.19
C ASN A 151 12.40 5.36 -12.47
N ILE A 152 12.18 4.31 -13.27
CA ILE A 152 12.91 4.08 -14.52
C ILE A 152 12.10 4.67 -15.70
N PRO A 153 12.74 5.29 -16.70
CA PRO A 153 12.05 5.91 -17.84
C PRO A 153 11.13 4.97 -18.67
N TRP A 154 11.33 3.66 -18.58
CA TRP A 154 10.51 2.63 -19.26
C TRP A 154 9.32 2.17 -18.40
N GLY A 155 9.27 2.59 -17.12
CA GLY A 155 8.29 2.14 -16.14
C GLY A 155 6.88 2.69 -16.31
N GLY A 156 6.72 3.78 -17.08
CA GLY A 156 5.43 4.45 -17.29
C GLY A 156 4.48 3.74 -18.25
N HIS A 157 4.93 2.71 -18.98
CA HIS A 157 4.11 2.02 -19.99
C HIS A 157 3.37 0.79 -19.47
N LEU A 158 3.81 0.23 -18.34
CA LEU A 158 3.24 -0.98 -17.76
C LEU A 158 3.03 -0.76 -16.26
N TYR A 159 1.81 -1.07 -15.80
CA TYR A 159 1.46 -0.98 -14.38
C TYR A 159 2.47 -1.76 -13.53
N SER A 160 3.07 -1.08 -12.55
CA SER A 160 4.23 -1.54 -11.77
C SER A 160 4.00 -2.87 -11.02
N LEU A 161 2.74 -3.22 -10.76
CA LEU A 161 2.37 -4.51 -10.21
C LEU A 161 2.87 -5.68 -11.06
N VAL A 162 2.76 -5.62 -12.39
CA VAL A 162 3.08 -6.73 -13.28
C VAL A 162 4.55 -7.16 -13.18
N PRO A 163 5.54 -6.28 -13.41
CA PRO A 163 6.94 -6.63 -13.27
C PRO A 163 7.31 -6.98 -11.82
N GLY A 164 6.74 -6.28 -10.84
CA GLY A 164 6.96 -6.57 -9.43
C GLY A 164 6.49 -7.97 -9.03
N PHE A 165 5.31 -8.38 -9.49
CA PHE A 165 4.75 -9.70 -9.24
C PHE A 165 5.60 -10.81 -9.86
N VAL A 166 6.06 -10.63 -11.09
CA VAL A 166 6.93 -11.61 -11.78
C VAL A 166 8.28 -11.72 -11.05
N ALA A 167 8.91 -10.60 -10.70
CA ALA A 167 10.19 -10.60 -9.99
C ALA A 167 10.08 -11.27 -8.62
N ALA A 168 9.04 -10.96 -7.85
CA ALA A 168 8.76 -11.61 -6.57
C ALA A 168 8.51 -13.12 -6.74
N LEU A 169 7.71 -13.53 -7.73
CA LEU A 169 7.44 -14.94 -7.99
C LEU A 169 8.73 -15.72 -8.30
N LEU A 170 9.59 -15.16 -9.16
CA LEU A 170 10.90 -15.76 -9.47
C LEU A 170 11.79 -15.83 -8.23
N ALA A 171 11.84 -14.77 -7.43
CA ALA A 171 12.62 -14.74 -6.19
C ALA A 171 12.16 -15.81 -5.19
N VAL A 172 10.85 -15.96 -4.97
CA VAL A 172 10.32 -17.05 -4.11
C VAL A 172 10.75 -18.41 -4.65
N VAL A 173 10.56 -18.67 -5.95
CA VAL A 173 10.87 -19.96 -6.57
C VAL A 173 12.35 -20.28 -6.47
N VAL A 174 13.23 -19.37 -6.89
CA VAL A 174 14.68 -19.59 -6.93
C VAL A 174 15.22 -19.79 -5.51
N VAL A 175 14.87 -18.90 -4.58
CA VAL A 175 15.39 -19.00 -3.21
C VAL A 175 14.84 -20.24 -2.51
N SER A 176 13.57 -20.59 -2.69
CA SER A 176 13.02 -21.83 -2.11
C SER A 176 13.65 -23.10 -2.65
N LEU A 177 14.05 -23.13 -3.92
CA LEU A 177 14.76 -24.28 -4.49
C LEU A 177 16.19 -24.39 -3.98
N VAL A 178 16.90 -23.25 -3.82
CA VAL A 178 18.26 -23.21 -3.29
C VAL A 178 18.27 -23.60 -1.81
N ASP A 179 17.36 -23.04 -1.02
CA ASP A 179 17.29 -23.26 0.43
C ASP A 179 16.92 -24.72 0.77
N ARG A 180 16.09 -25.36 -0.06
CA ARG A 180 15.81 -26.80 0.07
C ARG A 180 17.01 -27.70 -0.23
N ARG A 181 17.89 -27.30 -1.16
CA ARG A 181 19.15 -28.04 -1.39
C ARG A 181 20.08 -27.95 -0.18
N GLY A 182 19.93 -26.92 0.66
CA GLY A 182 20.65 -26.72 1.91
C GLY A 182 20.02 -27.38 3.15
N GLY A 183 18.87 -28.05 3.04
CA GLY A 183 18.22 -28.79 4.14
C GLY A 183 17.21 -28.00 5.00
N THR A 184 16.81 -26.80 4.58
CA THR A 184 15.90 -25.95 5.36
C THR A 184 14.44 -26.46 5.32
N ALA A 185 13.79 -26.52 6.49
CA ALA A 185 12.41 -27.00 6.65
C ALA A 185 11.38 -26.11 5.92
N THR A 186 10.36 -26.74 5.36
CA THR A 186 9.28 -26.05 4.65
C THR A 186 8.27 -25.38 5.58
N VAL A 187 7.60 -24.34 5.08
CA VAL A 187 6.60 -23.61 5.86
C VAL A 187 5.44 -24.53 6.30
N ARG A 188 5.05 -25.51 5.47
CA ARG A 188 4.00 -26.48 5.79
C ARG A 188 4.38 -27.51 6.86
N SER A 189 5.65 -27.91 6.97
CA SER A 189 6.08 -28.95 7.91
C SER A 189 6.26 -28.47 9.35
N ARG A 190 5.82 -27.24 9.67
CA ARG A 190 5.83 -26.66 11.03
C ARG A 190 4.43 -26.52 11.64
N GLN A 191 3.38 -26.85 10.88
CA GLN A 191 1.99 -26.78 11.34
C GLN A 191 1.36 -28.15 11.61
N GLU A 192 2.15 -29.23 11.44
CA GLU A 192 1.85 -30.60 11.89
C GLU A 192 2.81 -30.92 13.06
#